data_AF-A0A960Q705-F1
#
_entry.id   AF-A0A960Q705-F1
#
_cell.length_a   1.000
_cell.length_b   1.000
_cell.length_c   1.000
_cell.angle_alpha   90.00
_cell.angle_beta   90.00
_cell.angle_gamma   90.00
#
_symmetry.space_group_name_H-M   'P 1'
#
loop_
_entity.id
_entity.type
_entity.pdbx_description
1 polymer ?
#
loop_
_entity_poly.entity_id
_entity_poly.type
_entity_poly.pdbx_seq_one_letter_code
_entity_poly.pdbx_strand_id
1 'polypeptide(L)'
;MLVLKFWTFWQAAAKAKREIDGLRQLVAKALIVNTLIILFLILLASWLLYAYLLAPINLWLVQEAPNWLAILGRVLLWLVYATLLILISFFSLRTSVAFMEFWYEIIVARIVNHFRPVHDFPLTFKGLGMMSLTAIRELIWSLFLSVMLVVTGFIPLVGGVLVFVLGGYFLGRSLHAPYRTVMKEQKLAYELPNPTWLFNLKYGAIHLALPMVPVIGWVLSPIS
;
A
#
# COMPACT_ATOMS: atom_id res chain seq x y z
N MET A 1 -12.18 -19.65 -16.27
CA MET A 1 -13.17 -19.34 -15.21
C MET A 1 -12.87 -18.05 -14.44
N LEU A 2 -11.59 -17.76 -14.08
CA LEU A 2 -11.18 -16.47 -13.47
C LEU A 2 -11.47 -15.24 -14.36
N VAL A 3 -11.18 -15.33 -15.66
CA VAL A 3 -11.39 -14.24 -16.63
C VAL A 3 -12.86 -13.81 -16.76
N LEU A 4 -13.80 -14.77 -16.68
CA LEU A 4 -15.25 -14.52 -16.74
C LEU A 4 -15.76 -13.79 -15.49
N LYS A 5 -15.28 -14.18 -14.29
CA LYS A 5 -15.59 -13.45 -13.03
C LYS A 5 -15.00 -12.04 -13.03
N PHE A 6 -13.83 -11.87 -13.65
CA PHE A 6 -13.17 -10.58 -13.81
C PHE A 6 -13.99 -9.61 -14.67
N TRP A 7 -14.53 -10.09 -15.80
CA TRP A 7 -15.35 -9.29 -16.71
C TRP A 7 -16.66 -8.82 -16.04
N THR A 8 -17.33 -9.69 -15.29
CA THR A 8 -18.53 -9.34 -14.53
C THR A 8 -18.25 -8.31 -13.43
N PHE A 9 -17.08 -8.39 -12.79
CA PHE A 9 -16.67 -7.40 -11.79
C PHE A 9 -16.41 -6.03 -12.42
N TRP A 10 -15.79 -6.02 -13.60
CA TRP A 10 -15.53 -4.80 -14.37
C TRP A 10 -16.82 -4.10 -14.79
N GLN A 11 -17.80 -4.86 -15.25
CA GLN A 11 -19.12 -4.34 -15.60
C GLN A 11 -19.85 -3.79 -14.37
N ALA A 12 -19.77 -4.47 -13.22
CA ALA A 12 -20.36 -3.99 -11.97
C ALA A 12 -19.70 -2.69 -11.46
N ALA A 13 -18.36 -2.61 -11.48
CA ALA A 13 -17.63 -1.42 -11.05
C ALA A 13 -17.85 -0.22 -12.01
N ALA A 14 -17.89 -0.48 -13.33
CA ALA A 14 -18.19 0.53 -14.33
C ALA A 14 -19.64 1.03 -14.23
N LYS A 15 -20.58 0.12 -13.92
CA LYS A 15 -21.99 0.45 -13.67
C LYS A 15 -22.14 1.29 -12.40
N ALA A 16 -21.52 0.89 -11.28
CA ALA A 16 -21.52 1.68 -10.04
C ALA A 16 -20.91 3.08 -10.19
N LYS A 17 -19.83 3.23 -10.97
CA LYS A 17 -19.22 4.53 -11.27
C LYS A 17 -20.09 5.45 -12.14
N ARG A 18 -21.02 4.89 -12.92
CA ARG A 18 -21.96 5.63 -13.78
C ARG A 18 -23.27 5.94 -13.07
N GLU A 19 -23.74 5.06 -12.19
CA GLU A 19 -25.01 5.21 -11.47
C GLU A 19 -24.92 6.11 -10.23
N ILE A 20 -23.74 6.19 -9.59
CA ILE A 20 -23.57 6.97 -8.36
C ILE A 20 -22.95 8.34 -8.65
N ASP A 21 -23.78 9.39 -8.53
CA ASP A 21 -23.35 10.77 -8.73
C ASP A 21 -22.20 11.18 -7.80
N GLY A 22 -21.13 11.73 -8.40
CA GLY A 22 -19.96 12.22 -7.67
C GLY A 22 -19.00 11.13 -7.16
N LEU A 23 -19.25 9.84 -7.40
CA LEU A 23 -18.32 8.77 -7.01
C LEU A 23 -16.98 8.89 -7.73
N ARG A 24 -17.01 9.23 -9.03
CA ARG A 24 -15.80 9.43 -9.84
C ARG A 24 -14.92 10.57 -9.30
N GLN A 25 -15.54 11.67 -8.88
CA GLN A 25 -14.83 12.82 -8.30
C GLN A 25 -14.23 12.47 -6.94
N LEU A 26 -14.94 11.69 -6.12
CA LEU A 26 -14.43 11.22 -4.83
C LEU A 26 -13.19 10.32 -5.00
N VAL A 27 -13.24 9.37 -5.94
CA VAL A 27 -12.10 8.49 -6.26
C VAL A 27 -10.91 9.31 -6.79
N ALA A 28 -11.15 10.27 -7.69
CA ALA A 28 -10.10 11.13 -8.21
C ALA A 28 -9.47 12.01 -7.11
N LYS A 29 -10.29 12.59 -6.22
CA LYS A 29 -9.83 13.39 -5.08
C LYS A 29 -8.97 12.55 -4.13
N ALA A 30 -9.40 11.33 -3.81
CA ALA A 30 -8.63 10.41 -2.97
C ALA A 30 -7.24 10.12 -3.57
N LEU A 31 -7.20 9.79 -4.87
CA LEU A 31 -5.94 9.53 -5.59
C LEU A 31 -5.01 10.74 -5.59
N ILE A 32 -5.52 11.92 -5.93
CA ILE A 32 -4.73 13.15 -6.01
C ILE A 32 -4.18 13.52 -4.63
N VAL A 33 -5.04 13.56 -3.60
CA VAL A 33 -4.64 13.93 -2.24
C VAL A 33 -3.58 12.95 -1.71
N ASN A 34 -3.81 11.64 -1.85
CA ASN A 34 -2.85 10.63 -1.44
C ASN A 34 -1.51 10.78 -2.16
N THR A 35 -1.52 10.96 -3.49
CA THR A 35 -0.29 11.09 -4.29
C THR A 35 0.49 12.33 -3.89
N LEU A 36 -0.17 13.48 -3.71
CA LEU A 36 0.48 14.73 -3.32
C LEU A 36 1.11 14.65 -1.91
N ILE A 37 0.39 14.08 -0.93
CA ILE A 37 0.92 13.89 0.42
C ILE A 37 2.16 13.01 0.39
N ILE A 38 2.11 11.89 -0.34
CA ILE A 38 3.21 10.93 -0.38
C ILE A 38 4.42 11.49 -1.13
N LEU A 39 4.21 12.19 -2.24
CA LEU A 39 5.29 12.89 -2.95
C LEU A 39 5.95 13.93 -2.06
N PHE A 40 5.17 14.73 -1.34
CA PHE A 40 5.68 15.71 -0.39
C PHE A 40 6.53 15.04 0.70
N LEU A 41 6.05 13.94 1.30
CA LEU A 41 6.80 13.20 2.32
C LEU A 41 8.11 12.61 1.78
N ILE A 42 8.12 12.08 0.56
CA ILE A 42 9.35 11.57 -0.08
C ILE A 42 10.36 12.70 -0.29
N LEU A 43 9.92 13.84 -0.83
CA LEU A 43 10.79 14.99 -1.08
C LEU A 43 11.34 15.56 0.22
N LEU A 44 10.50 15.69 1.25
CA LEU A 44 10.89 16.16 2.57
C LEU A 44 11.91 15.21 3.20
N ALA A 45 11.65 13.90 3.19
CA ALA A 45 12.56 12.90 3.74
C ALA A 45 13.89 12.86 2.98
N SER A 46 13.87 12.93 1.64
CA SER A 46 15.07 12.98 0.81
C SER A 46 15.89 14.24 1.10
N TRP A 47 15.24 15.40 1.20
CA TRP A 47 15.92 16.65 1.54
C TRP A 47 16.54 16.60 2.94
N LEU A 48 15.80 16.12 3.95
CA LEU A 48 16.31 15.95 5.31
C LEU A 48 17.51 15.00 5.35
N LEU A 49 17.43 13.87 4.64
CA LEU A 49 18.51 12.90 4.55
C LEU A 49 19.76 13.52 3.93
N TYR A 50 19.59 14.29 2.85
CA TYR A 50 20.70 14.97 2.22
C TYR A 50 21.33 16.02 3.16
N ALA A 51 20.50 16.89 3.74
CA ALA A 51 20.94 18.03 4.54
C ALA A 51 21.61 17.62 5.86
N TYR A 52 21.09 16.59 6.54
CA TYR A 52 21.53 16.22 7.89
C TYR A 52 22.42 14.98 7.95
N LEU A 53 22.47 14.16 6.90
CA LEU A 53 23.32 12.97 6.88
C LEU A 53 24.41 13.07 5.81
N LEU A 54 24.04 13.24 4.54
CA LEU A 54 25.03 13.21 3.46
C LEU A 54 25.95 14.43 3.44
N ALA A 55 25.39 15.63 3.48
CA ALA A 55 26.17 16.85 3.36
C ALA A 55 27.19 16.99 4.51
N PRO A 56 26.84 16.74 5.78
CA PRO A 56 27.81 16.77 6.89
C PRO A 56 28.92 15.72 6.74
N ILE A 57 28.58 14.47 6.39
CA ILE A 57 29.59 13.41 6.21
C ILE A 57 30.51 13.76 5.04
N ASN A 58 29.97 14.27 3.94
CA ASN A 58 30.77 14.67 2.79
C ASN A 58 31.75 15.81 3.15
N LEU A 59 31.28 16.83 3.87
CA LEU A 59 32.10 17.95 4.30
C LEU A 59 33.18 17.54 5.31
N TRP A 60 32.84 16.77 6.34
CA TRP A 60 33.76 16.47 7.44
C TRP A 60 34.72 15.32 7.17
N LEU A 61 34.31 14.32 6.40
CA LEU A 61 35.09 13.09 6.19
C LEU A 61 35.63 12.96 4.78
N VAL A 62 34.82 13.31 3.78
CA VAL A 62 35.14 12.95 2.39
C VAL A 62 35.96 14.04 1.69
N GLN A 63 35.69 15.32 1.97
CA GLN A 63 36.43 16.43 1.35
C GLN A 63 37.82 16.65 1.95
N GLU A 64 38.00 16.38 3.24
CA GLU A 64 39.29 16.48 3.94
C GLU A 64 40.23 15.30 3.64
N ALA A 65 39.73 14.25 2.98
CA ALA A 65 40.50 13.05 2.67
C ALA A 65 41.42 13.25 1.45
N PRO A 66 42.53 12.48 1.36
CA PRO A 66 43.35 12.42 0.15
C PRO A 66 42.49 12.09 -1.08
N ASN A 67 42.83 12.66 -2.24
CA ASN A 67 42.00 12.60 -3.46
C ASN A 67 41.46 11.20 -3.83
N TRP A 68 42.29 10.15 -3.73
CA TRP A 68 41.85 8.78 -4.03
C TRP A 68 40.82 8.25 -3.02
N LEU A 69 41.00 8.58 -1.73
CA LEU A 69 40.08 8.20 -0.65
C LEU A 69 38.80 9.03 -0.70
N ALA A 70 38.88 10.30 -1.09
CA ALA A 70 37.74 11.18 -1.31
C ALA A 70 36.83 10.70 -2.46
N ILE A 71 37.41 10.18 -3.55
CA ILE A 71 36.64 9.56 -4.65
C ILE A 71 35.89 8.33 -4.14
N LEU A 72 36.59 7.42 -3.46
CA LEU A 72 36.00 6.20 -2.93
C LEU A 72 34.91 6.52 -1.89
N GLY A 73 35.16 7.49 -1.00
CA GLY A 73 34.19 7.98 -0.02
C GLY A 73 32.94 8.56 -0.67
N ARG A 74 33.06 9.35 -1.74
CA ARG A 74 31.92 9.87 -2.50
C ARG A 74 31.09 8.75 -3.11
N VAL A 75 31.72 7.75 -3.74
CA VAL A 75 31.01 6.61 -4.34
C VAL A 75 30.24 5.85 -3.27
N LEU A 76 30.86 5.52 -2.14
CA LEU A 76 30.20 4.84 -1.03
C LEU A 76 29.03 5.66 -0.47
N LEU A 77 29.21 6.96 -0.28
CA LEU A 77 28.18 7.86 0.23
C LEU A 77 26.97 7.93 -0.70
N TRP A 78 27.20 7.96 -2.02
CA TRP A 78 26.12 7.88 -3.01
C TRP A 78 25.41 6.53 -3.03
N LEU A 79 26.13 5.41 -2.86
CA LEU A 79 25.52 4.08 -2.75
C LEU A 79 24.63 3.96 -1.51
N VAL A 80 25.09 4.48 -0.37
CA VAL A 80 24.31 4.56 0.86
C VAL A 80 23.06 5.41 0.64
N TYR A 81 23.20 6.59 0.00
CA TYR A 81 22.07 7.46 -0.30
C TYR A 81 21.05 6.81 -1.23
N ALA A 82 21.51 6.15 -2.30
CA ALA A 82 20.63 5.44 -3.21
C ALA A 82 19.85 4.33 -2.49
N THR A 83 20.52 3.58 -1.61
CA THR A 83 19.89 2.54 -0.79
C THR A 83 18.83 3.13 0.13
N LEU A 84 19.14 4.23 0.81
CA LEU A 84 18.19 4.91 1.70
C LEU A 84 17.01 5.52 0.92
N LEU A 85 17.24 6.06 -0.27
CA LEU A 85 16.16 6.53 -1.15
C LEU A 85 15.22 5.40 -1.56
N ILE A 86 15.76 4.23 -1.92
CA ILE A 86 14.95 3.04 -2.23
C ILE A 86 14.08 2.66 -1.03
N LEU A 87 14.66 2.65 0.18
CA LEU A 87 13.92 2.35 1.40
C LEU A 87 12.84 3.40 1.67
N ILE A 88 13.14 4.70 1.56
CA ILE A 88 12.18 5.78 1.72
C ILE A 88 11.03 5.61 0.71
N SER A 89 11.34 5.44 -0.57
CA SER A 89 10.31 5.23 -1.61
C SER A 89 9.45 4.01 -1.31
N PHE A 90 10.04 2.89 -0.90
CA PHE A 90 9.31 1.69 -0.52
C PHE A 90 8.38 1.92 0.67
N PHE A 91 8.87 2.55 1.75
CA PHE A 91 8.05 2.88 2.91
C PHE A 91 6.96 3.88 2.59
N SER A 92 7.25 4.90 1.80
CA SER A 92 6.26 5.87 1.33
C SER A 92 5.17 5.23 0.49
N LEU A 93 5.49 4.29 -0.39
CA LEU A 93 4.48 3.51 -1.13
C LEU A 93 3.61 2.67 -0.18
N ARG A 94 4.19 2.05 0.84
CA ARG A 94 3.43 1.29 1.86
C ARG A 94 2.49 2.20 2.65
N THR A 95 2.97 3.36 3.09
CA THR A 95 2.16 4.37 3.76
C THR A 95 1.05 4.88 2.85
N SER A 96 1.30 5.03 1.55
CA SER A 96 0.31 5.43 0.56
C SER A 96 -0.86 4.45 0.46
N VAL A 97 -0.56 3.14 0.42
CA VAL A 97 -1.59 2.09 0.37
C VAL A 97 -2.44 2.12 1.63
N ALA A 98 -1.81 2.19 2.81
CA ALA A 98 -2.54 2.28 4.07
C ALA A 98 -3.39 3.56 4.19
N PHE A 99 -2.90 4.69 3.68
CA PHE A 99 -3.69 5.93 3.63
C PHE A 99 -4.88 5.82 2.67
N MET A 100 -4.75 5.04 1.59
CA MET A 100 -5.85 4.77 0.67
C MET A 100 -6.94 3.88 1.24
N GLU A 101 -6.65 3.00 2.20
CA GLU A 101 -7.66 2.18 2.87
C GLU A 101 -8.76 3.04 3.51
N PHE A 102 -8.38 4.17 4.12
CA PHE A 102 -9.34 5.15 4.66
C PHE A 102 -10.29 5.68 3.58
N TRP A 103 -9.77 6.03 2.40
CA TRP A 103 -10.60 6.48 1.29
C TRP A 103 -11.45 5.36 0.71
N TYR A 104 -10.93 4.13 0.65
CA TYR A 104 -11.67 2.96 0.19
C TYR A 104 -12.87 2.67 1.08
N GLU A 105 -12.76 2.78 2.41
CA GLU A 105 -13.88 2.61 3.32
C GLU A 105 -15.01 3.62 3.02
N ILE A 106 -14.68 4.90 2.83
CA ILE A 106 -15.66 5.95 2.48
C ILE A 106 -16.34 5.64 1.14
N ILE A 107 -15.56 5.22 0.13
CA ILE A 107 -16.08 4.89 -1.20
C ILE A 107 -17.01 3.68 -1.13
N VAL A 108 -16.59 2.61 -0.44
CA VAL A 108 -17.39 1.38 -0.29
C VAL A 108 -18.66 1.64 0.50
N ALA A 109 -18.60 2.40 1.60
CA ALA A 109 -19.79 2.77 2.37
C ALA A 109 -20.82 3.50 1.49
N ARG A 110 -20.36 4.42 0.62
CA ARG A 110 -21.25 5.14 -0.31
C ARG A 110 -21.87 4.21 -1.36
N ILE A 111 -21.11 3.24 -1.89
CA ILE A 111 -21.60 2.24 -2.84
C ILE A 111 -22.64 1.36 -2.16
N VAL A 112 -22.34 0.81 -0.97
CA VAL A 112 -23.25 -0.10 -0.30
C VAL A 112 -24.53 0.61 0.13
N ASN A 113 -24.46 1.82 0.68
CA ASN A 113 -25.66 2.58 1.05
C ASN A 113 -26.55 2.92 -0.16
N HIS A 114 -25.96 3.09 -1.36
CA HIS A 114 -26.73 3.32 -2.57
C HIS A 114 -27.50 2.07 -3.03
N PHE A 115 -26.87 0.89 -2.97
CA PHE A 115 -27.49 -0.37 -3.42
C PHE A 115 -28.31 -1.08 -2.33
N ARG A 116 -28.04 -0.80 -1.06
CA ARG A 116 -28.75 -1.31 0.13
C ARG A 116 -28.86 -0.19 1.15
N PRO A 117 -29.90 0.66 1.07
CA PRO A 117 -30.12 1.70 2.06
C PRO A 117 -30.50 1.06 3.41
N VAL A 118 -29.52 0.93 4.31
CA VAL A 118 -29.77 0.61 5.72
C VAL A 118 -30.03 1.93 6.44
N HIS A 119 -31.17 2.03 7.13
CA HIS A 119 -31.69 3.31 7.65
C HIS A 119 -30.84 3.97 8.76
N ASP A 120 -29.80 3.32 9.28
CA ASP A 120 -29.04 3.80 10.45
C ASP A 120 -27.51 3.79 10.24
N PHE A 121 -27.01 4.37 9.15
CA PHE A 121 -25.56 4.58 8.96
C PHE A 121 -25.18 6.06 9.12
N PRO A 122 -25.16 6.62 10.34
CA PRO A 122 -24.63 7.95 10.54
C PRO A 122 -23.10 7.88 10.43
N LEU A 123 -22.55 8.38 9.32
CA LEU A 123 -21.13 8.80 9.19
C LEU A 123 -20.84 9.85 10.27
N THR A 124 -20.66 9.40 11.50
CA THR A 124 -20.48 10.25 12.66
C THR A 124 -18.99 10.49 12.83
N PHE A 125 -18.57 11.73 13.09
CA PHE A 125 -17.16 12.08 13.35
C PHE A 125 -16.48 11.23 14.44
N LYS A 126 -17.27 10.67 15.38
CA LYS A 126 -16.80 9.67 16.38
C LYS A 126 -16.38 8.33 15.76
N GLY A 127 -17.06 7.85 14.72
CA GLY A 127 -16.67 6.67 13.95
C GLY A 127 -15.38 6.90 13.16
N LEU A 128 -15.22 8.11 12.61
CA LEU A 128 -13.98 8.56 11.95
C LEU A 128 -12.75 8.53 12.88
N GLY A 129 -12.93 8.85 14.17
CA GLY A 129 -11.86 8.83 15.17
C GLY A 129 -11.47 7.43 15.66
N MET A 130 -12.40 6.47 15.71
CA MET A 130 -12.03 5.06 15.95
C MET A 130 -11.43 4.41 14.70
N MET A 131 -11.95 4.75 13.51
CA MET A 131 -11.39 4.36 12.22
C MET A 131 -9.95 4.86 12.04
N SER A 132 -9.62 6.06 12.54
CA SER A 132 -8.25 6.58 12.45
C SER A 132 -7.27 5.82 13.34
N LEU A 133 -7.66 5.38 14.54
CA LEU A 133 -6.81 4.59 15.42
C LEU A 133 -6.57 3.18 14.88
N THR A 134 -7.60 2.54 14.33
CA THR A 134 -7.45 1.25 13.65
C THR A 134 -6.59 1.38 12.41
N ALA A 135 -6.77 2.43 11.59
CA ALA A 135 -5.95 2.70 10.42
C ALA A 135 -4.48 2.97 10.80
N ILE A 136 -4.21 3.73 11.87
CA ILE A 136 -2.84 3.95 12.37
C ILE A 136 -2.23 2.63 12.82
N ARG A 137 -2.97 1.79 13.54
CA ARG A 137 -2.50 0.47 13.96
C ARG A 137 -2.23 -0.43 12.75
N GLU A 138 -3.12 -0.47 11.78
CA GLU A 138 -2.96 -1.23 10.53
C GLU A 138 -1.72 -0.76 9.77
N LEU A 139 -1.50 0.56 9.72
CA LEU A 139 -0.34 1.19 9.11
C LEU A 139 0.96 0.83 9.83
N ILE A 140 1.00 0.92 11.17
CA ILE A 140 2.16 0.50 11.97
C ILE A 140 2.43 -0.99 11.78
N TRP A 141 1.40 -1.82 11.78
CA TRP A 141 1.53 -3.26 11.58
C TRP A 141 2.02 -3.60 10.18
N SER A 142 1.52 -2.90 9.15
CA SER A 142 1.95 -3.03 7.76
C SER A 142 3.41 -2.62 7.58
N LEU A 143 3.84 -1.53 8.22
CA LEU A 143 5.24 -1.10 8.23
C LEU A 143 6.13 -2.13 8.94
N PHE A 144 5.70 -2.62 10.11
CA PHE A 144 6.41 -3.66 10.86
C PHE A 144 6.58 -4.95 10.04
N LEU A 145 5.50 -5.44 9.42
CA LEU A 145 5.54 -6.59 8.54
C LEU A 145 6.46 -6.34 7.33
N SER A 146 6.45 -5.13 6.78
CA SER A 146 7.32 -4.77 5.66
C SER A 146 8.80 -4.80 6.07
N VAL A 147 9.16 -4.30 7.25
CA VAL A 147 10.52 -4.41 7.82
C VAL A 147 10.88 -5.88 8.02
N MET A 148 10.00 -6.68 8.63
CA MET A 148 10.23 -8.11 8.84
C MET A 148 10.47 -8.85 7.53
N LEU A 149 9.71 -8.54 6.48
CA LEU A 149 9.90 -9.13 5.15
C LEU A 149 11.25 -8.72 4.54
N VAL A 150 11.64 -7.44 4.65
CA VAL A 150 12.96 -6.98 4.19
C VAL A 150 14.08 -7.73 4.89
N VAL A 151 14.02 -7.84 6.23
CA VAL A 151 15.01 -8.58 7.04
C VAL A 151 15.04 -10.05 6.64
N THR A 152 13.88 -10.68 6.46
CA THR A 152 13.77 -12.08 6.04
C THR A 152 14.38 -12.30 4.64
N GLY A 153 14.29 -11.31 3.76
CA GLY A 153 14.88 -11.36 2.41
C GLY A 153 16.40 -11.48 2.40
N PHE A 154 17.09 -11.08 3.48
CA PHE A 154 18.55 -11.23 3.60
C PHE A 154 18.99 -12.66 3.96
N ILE A 155 18.06 -13.57 4.29
CA ILE A 155 18.39 -14.97 4.55
C ILE A 155 18.77 -15.64 3.21
N PRO A 156 20.01 -16.14 3.05
CA PRO A 156 20.44 -16.78 1.80
C PRO A 156 19.56 -17.99 1.47
N LEU A 157 19.26 -18.19 0.17
CA LEU A 157 18.46 -19.29 -0.41
C LEU A 157 16.98 -19.32 -0.01
N VAL A 158 16.66 -19.18 1.29
CA VAL A 158 15.32 -19.36 1.85
C VAL A 158 14.57 -18.02 1.94
N GLY A 159 15.28 -16.90 2.06
CA GLY A 159 14.69 -15.57 2.25
C GLY A 159 13.72 -15.17 1.15
N GLY A 160 14.10 -15.35 -0.12
CA GLY A 160 13.24 -15.03 -1.26
C GLY A 160 11.93 -15.83 -1.26
N VAL A 161 12.00 -17.12 -0.92
CA VAL A 161 10.81 -17.99 -0.83
C VAL A 161 9.91 -17.54 0.32
N LEU A 162 10.49 -17.24 1.48
CA LEU A 162 9.74 -16.74 2.64
C LEU A 162 9.08 -15.40 2.35
N VAL A 163 9.79 -14.46 1.72
CA VAL A 163 9.23 -13.16 1.35
C VAL A 163 8.06 -13.33 0.38
N PHE A 164 8.17 -14.24 -0.59
CA PHE A 164 7.09 -14.52 -1.52
C PHE A 164 5.86 -15.14 -0.83
N VAL A 165 6.07 -16.15 0.01
CA VAL A 165 4.98 -16.85 0.71
C VAL A 165 4.30 -15.95 1.74
N LEU A 166 5.08 -15.31 2.61
CA LEU A 166 4.55 -14.43 3.64
C LEU A 166 3.93 -13.17 3.01
N GLY A 167 4.63 -12.55 2.07
CA GLY A 167 4.14 -11.38 1.33
C GLY A 167 2.83 -11.70 0.60
N GLY A 168 2.74 -12.85 -0.07
CA GLY A 168 1.53 -13.28 -0.78
C GLY A 168 0.38 -13.55 0.19
N TYR A 169 0.64 -14.20 1.32
CA TYR A 169 -0.39 -14.42 2.33
C TYR A 169 -0.93 -13.09 2.91
N PHE A 170 -0.04 -12.17 3.31
CA PHE A 170 -0.44 -10.89 3.88
C PHE A 170 -1.19 -10.01 2.87
N LEU A 171 -0.70 -9.95 1.63
CA LEU A 171 -1.34 -9.19 0.56
C LEU A 171 -2.73 -9.75 0.22
N GLY A 172 -2.88 -11.07 0.14
CA GLY A 172 -4.20 -11.67 -0.09
C GLY A 172 -5.19 -11.40 1.05
N ARG A 173 -4.71 -11.34 2.29
CA ARG A 173 -5.55 -10.98 3.44
C ARG A 173 -5.99 -9.51 3.39
N SER A 174 -5.11 -8.58 3.01
CA SER A 174 -5.42 -7.15 2.97
C SER A 174 -6.45 -6.80 1.89
N LEU A 175 -6.47 -7.50 0.75
CA LEU A 175 -7.46 -7.27 -0.31
C LEU A 175 -8.92 -7.44 0.14
N HIS A 176 -9.17 -8.38 1.04
CA HIS A 176 -10.52 -8.72 1.47
C HIS A 176 -10.89 -8.06 2.81
N ALA A 177 -9.94 -7.41 3.47
CA ALA A 177 -10.15 -6.79 4.77
C ALA A 177 -11.18 -5.65 4.72
N PRO A 178 -11.12 -4.66 3.80
CA PRO A 178 -12.08 -3.55 3.76
C PRO A 178 -13.52 -4.02 3.57
N TYR A 179 -13.74 -4.97 2.65
CA TYR A 179 -15.06 -5.53 2.39
C TYR A 179 -15.62 -6.28 3.62
N ARG A 180 -14.77 -7.03 4.32
CA ARG A 180 -15.16 -7.72 5.56
C ARG A 180 -15.46 -6.75 6.70
N THR A 181 -14.71 -5.66 6.82
CA THR A 181 -14.96 -4.61 7.81
C THR A 181 -16.35 -4.00 7.59
N VAL A 182 -16.66 -3.60 6.36
CA VAL A 182 -17.97 -3.03 6.01
C VAL A 182 -19.11 -4.03 6.27
N MET A 183 -18.95 -5.31 5.89
CA MET A 183 -19.97 -6.33 6.15
C MET A 183 -20.15 -6.62 7.65
N LYS A 184 -19.10 -6.51 8.46
CA LYS A 184 -19.19 -6.60 9.93
C LYS A 184 -19.94 -5.41 10.51
N GLU A 185 -19.64 -4.20 10.07
CA GLU A 185 -20.34 -2.99 10.52
C GLU A 185 -21.83 -3.03 10.18
N GLN A 186 -22.19 -3.63 9.05
CA GLN A 186 -23.58 -3.82 8.64
C GLN A 186 -24.26 -5.05 9.25
N LYS A 187 -23.63 -5.75 10.20
CA LYS A 187 -24.11 -7.00 10.83
C LYS A 187 -24.40 -8.14 9.85
N LEU A 188 -23.80 -8.11 8.66
CA LEU A 188 -23.91 -9.13 7.61
C LEU A 188 -22.72 -10.11 7.58
N ALA A 189 -21.84 -10.05 8.59
CA ALA A 189 -20.62 -10.87 8.64
C ALA A 189 -20.85 -12.40 8.67
N TYR A 190 -22.05 -12.86 9.04
CA TYR A 190 -22.38 -14.28 9.07
C TYR A 190 -22.45 -14.92 7.67
N GLU A 191 -22.59 -14.11 6.62
CA GLU A 191 -22.63 -14.59 5.23
C GLU A 191 -21.23 -14.85 4.64
N LEU A 192 -20.16 -14.50 5.36
CA LEU A 192 -18.80 -14.53 4.82
C LEU A 192 -17.98 -15.73 5.33
N PRO A 193 -17.66 -16.72 4.48
CA PRO A 193 -16.75 -17.79 4.86
C PRO A 193 -15.35 -17.23 5.14
N ASN A 194 -14.68 -17.74 6.18
CA ASN A 194 -13.30 -17.40 6.48
C ASN A 194 -12.37 -17.90 5.36
N PRO A 195 -11.62 -17.01 4.70
CA PRO A 195 -10.70 -17.42 3.65
C PRO A 195 -9.61 -18.27 4.27
N THR A 196 -9.35 -19.42 3.65
CA THR A 196 -8.28 -20.32 4.07
C THR A 196 -6.91 -19.69 3.80
N TRP A 197 -5.88 -20.17 4.49
CA TRP A 197 -4.50 -19.71 4.27
C TRP A 197 -4.08 -19.83 2.79
N LEU A 198 -4.45 -20.94 2.16
CA LEU A 198 -4.16 -21.22 0.75
C LEU A 198 -4.90 -20.28 -0.21
N PHE A 199 -6.11 -19.85 0.15
CA PHE A 199 -6.87 -18.88 -0.62
C PHE A 199 -6.15 -17.52 -0.62
N ASN A 200 -5.83 -16.99 0.56
CA ASN A 200 -5.11 -15.72 0.67
C ASN A 200 -3.75 -15.77 -0.05
N LEU A 201 -2.99 -16.85 0.13
CA LEU A 201 -1.72 -17.02 -0.56
C LEU A 201 -1.87 -17.00 -2.09
N LYS A 202 -2.86 -17.71 -2.65
CA LYS A 202 -3.08 -17.74 -4.10
C LYS A 202 -3.37 -16.35 -4.68
N TYR A 203 -4.30 -15.62 -4.07
CA TYR A 203 -4.69 -14.29 -4.57
C TYR A 203 -3.57 -13.26 -4.38
N GLY A 204 -2.91 -13.24 -3.23
CA GLY A 204 -1.79 -12.33 -3.02
C GLY A 204 -0.55 -12.70 -3.84
N ALA A 205 -0.30 -13.98 -4.12
CA ALA A 205 0.78 -14.39 -5.01
C ALA A 205 0.55 -13.92 -6.46
N ILE A 206 -0.70 -13.98 -6.94
CA ILE A 206 -1.07 -13.41 -8.24
C ILE A 206 -0.76 -11.92 -8.28
N HIS A 207 -1.12 -11.19 -7.22
CA HIS A 207 -0.81 -9.77 -7.11
C HIS A 207 0.68 -9.43 -7.01
N LEU A 208 1.48 -10.28 -6.37
CA LEU A 208 2.92 -10.10 -6.33
C LEU A 208 3.58 -10.43 -7.67
N ALA A 209 3.07 -11.43 -8.38
CA ALA A 209 3.60 -11.87 -9.66
C ALA A 209 3.23 -10.94 -10.81
N LEU A 210 2.04 -10.32 -10.76
CA LEU A 210 1.56 -9.45 -11.84
C LEU A 210 2.56 -8.34 -12.19
N PRO A 211 3.02 -7.50 -11.24
CA PRO A 211 3.97 -6.41 -11.52
C PRO A 211 5.31 -6.87 -12.11
N MET A 212 5.66 -8.15 -11.97
CA MET A 212 6.87 -8.73 -12.57
C MET A 212 6.74 -8.90 -14.08
N VAL A 213 5.52 -8.87 -14.63
CA VAL A 213 5.28 -8.88 -16.07
C VAL A 213 5.16 -7.42 -16.54
N PRO A 214 6.16 -6.85 -17.24
CA PRO A 214 6.10 -5.47 -17.68
C PRO A 214 4.90 -5.24 -18.62
N VAL A 215 4.36 -4.03 -18.59
CA VAL A 215 3.18 -3.58 -19.36
C VAL A 215 1.87 -4.27 -18.95
N ILE A 216 1.74 -5.59 -19.13
CA ILE A 216 0.51 -6.35 -18.83
C ILE A 216 0.23 -6.34 -17.32
N GLY A 217 1.26 -6.60 -16.52
CA GLY A 217 1.19 -6.59 -15.07
C GLY A 217 0.80 -5.25 -14.50
N TRP A 218 1.32 -4.17 -15.08
CA TRP A 218 1.06 -2.81 -14.62
C TRP A 218 -0.36 -2.36 -14.98
N VAL A 219 -0.88 -2.75 -16.14
CA VAL A 219 -2.27 -2.48 -16.54
C VAL A 219 -3.27 -3.27 -15.68
N LEU A 220 -2.94 -4.51 -15.33
CA LEU A 220 -3.84 -5.39 -14.58
C LEU A 220 -3.71 -5.25 -13.06
N SER A 221 -2.61 -4.70 -12.53
CA SER A 221 -2.36 -4.52 -11.09
C SER A 221 -3.46 -3.75 -10.34
N PRO A 222 -4.05 -2.66 -10.89
CA PRO A 222 -5.17 -1.97 -10.24
C PRO A 222 -6.48 -2.77 -10.23
N ILE A 223 -6.52 -3.93 -10.88
CA ILE A 223 -7.73 -4.66 -11.26
C ILE A 223 -7.79 -6.07 -10.64
N SER A 224 -6.62 -6.70 -10.46
CA SER A 224 -6.45 -7.93 -9.66
C SER A 224 -6.89 -7.76 -8.20
#